data_AF-A0A349L1Q1-F1
#
_entry.id   AF-A0A349L1Q1-F1
#
_cell.length_a   1.000
_cell.length_b   1.000
_cell.length_c   1.000
_cell.angle_alpha   90.00
_cell.angle_beta   90.00
_cell.angle_gamma   90.00
#
_symmetry.space_group_name_H-M   'P 1'
#
loop_
_entity.id
_entity.type
_entity.pdbx_description
1 polymer ?
#
loop_
_entity_poly.entity_id
_entity_poly.type
_entity_poly.pdbx_seq_one_letter_code
_entity_poly.pdbx_strand_id
1 'polypeptide(L)'
;MNAAAALALASTETLLVSGGDERISLDAATGLSPYGCRAYPDPDLVALGSSTASIISEAAFDAADSLRALCLERLQGEAASDIYAAEIGRLRAELLDLCGFGAADGVSAVLAASGTDINVLVTHWIKPRRIVMIAQTETGSGVPAALQGRHFNACAAYGGQVAAGTLLSDWQGELFTLAPRAADGSLRDPAVVDAECAAYIDAAAAAGESVLLLLTDASKTGLIVPSIACAIA
;
A
#
# COMPACT_ATOMS: atom_id res chain seq x y z
N MET A 1 23.82 29.15 22.95
CA MET A 1 23.81 27.71 23.27
C MET A 1 24.01 26.96 21.97
N ASN A 2 24.93 25.99 21.99
CA ASN A 2 25.67 25.46 20.84
C ASN A 2 24.79 24.76 19.79
N ALA A 3 25.13 24.97 18.52
CA ALA A 3 24.69 24.19 17.37
C ALA A 3 25.37 22.80 17.41
N ALA A 4 24.81 21.88 18.18
CA ALA A 4 25.09 20.44 18.12
C ALA A 4 24.07 19.69 18.98
N ALA A 5 22.77 19.89 18.71
CA ALA A 5 21.85 18.79 18.97
C ALA A 5 22.14 17.78 17.87
N ALA A 6 22.98 16.78 18.17
CA ALA A 6 23.16 15.64 17.29
C ALA A 6 21.76 15.15 16.92
N LEU A 7 21.45 15.08 15.63
CA LEU A 7 20.18 14.58 15.14
C LEU A 7 20.15 13.08 15.46
N ALA A 8 19.77 12.72 16.67
CA ALA A 8 19.68 11.33 17.08
C ALA A 8 18.41 10.76 16.47
N LEU A 9 18.58 9.91 15.45
CA LEU A 9 17.50 9.02 15.02
C LEU A 9 17.10 8.14 16.21
N ALA A 10 15.80 7.94 16.40
CA ALA A 10 15.26 7.04 17.42
C ALA A 10 15.72 5.58 17.17
N SER A 11 15.41 4.66 18.09
CA SER A 11 15.70 3.23 17.87
C SER A 11 14.98 2.71 16.62
N THR A 12 15.51 1.64 16.02
CA THR A 12 14.90 0.97 14.87
C THR A 12 13.46 0.56 15.17
N GLU A 13 13.20 0.01 16.36
CA GLU A 13 11.86 -0.34 16.84
C GLU A 13 10.92 0.88 16.84
N THR A 14 11.39 2.03 17.34
CA THR A 14 10.60 3.26 17.38
C THR A 14 10.30 3.75 15.96
N LEU A 15 11.29 3.71 15.07
CA LEU A 15 11.15 4.18 13.69
C LEU A 15 10.19 3.29 12.89
N LEU A 16 10.24 1.97 13.07
CA LEU A 16 9.38 0.99 12.39
C LEU A 16 7.89 1.17 12.71
N VAL A 17 7.56 1.77 13.86
CA VAL A 17 6.18 2.10 14.25
C VAL A 17 5.91 3.62 14.27
N SER A 18 6.83 4.41 13.72
CA SER A 18 6.67 5.85 13.60
C SER A 18 6.04 6.24 12.26
N GLY A 19 5.25 7.31 12.28
CA GLY A 19 4.48 7.73 11.10
C GLY A 19 3.31 6.79 10.82
N GLY A 20 2.76 6.87 9.61
CA GLY A 20 1.64 6.02 9.20
C GLY A 20 0.35 6.28 10.00
N ASP A 21 -0.41 5.21 10.22
CA ASP A 21 -1.68 5.21 10.94
C ASP A 21 -1.72 4.17 12.07
N GLU A 22 -2.88 4.00 12.70
CA GLU A 22 -3.04 3.15 13.87
C GLU A 22 -2.77 1.66 13.62
N ARG A 23 -2.65 1.22 12.36
CA ARG A 23 -2.32 -0.17 12.01
C ARG A 23 -0.93 -0.60 12.47
N ILE A 24 0.00 0.34 12.61
CA ILE A 24 1.35 0.09 13.10
C ILE A 24 1.55 0.58 14.54
N SER A 25 0.55 1.23 15.13
CA SER A 25 0.61 1.69 16.52
C SER A 25 0.54 0.50 17.48
N LEU A 26 1.46 0.47 18.45
CA LEU A 26 1.50 -0.58 19.46
C LEU A 26 0.62 -0.23 20.65
N ASP A 27 -0.16 -1.21 21.10
CA ASP A 27 -0.84 -1.12 22.39
C ASP A 27 0.18 -1.12 23.53
N ALA A 28 0.07 -0.16 24.45
CA ALA A 28 1.06 0.04 25.51
C ALA A 28 1.11 -1.09 26.55
N ALA A 29 0.03 -1.86 26.70
CA ALA A 29 -0.03 -2.95 27.67
C ALA A 29 0.56 -4.25 27.11
N THR A 30 0.32 -4.52 25.82
CA THR A 30 0.71 -5.77 25.14
C THR A 30 1.97 -5.64 24.29
N GLY A 31 2.31 -4.43 23.84
CA GLY A 31 3.39 -4.18 22.88
C GLY A 31 3.08 -4.68 21.47
N LEU A 32 1.81 -4.91 21.15
CA LEU A 32 1.36 -5.47 19.88
C LEU A 32 0.55 -4.44 19.07
N SER A 33 0.69 -4.50 17.74
CA SER A 33 -0.21 -3.81 16.80
C SER A 33 -1.61 -4.47 16.79
N PRO A 34 -2.62 -3.82 16.17
CA PRO A 34 -3.94 -4.45 15.94
C PRO A 34 -3.89 -5.78 15.17
N TYR A 35 -2.78 -6.06 14.49
CA TYR A 35 -2.53 -7.33 13.78
C TYR A 35 -1.80 -8.38 14.63
N GLY A 36 -1.50 -8.08 15.89
CA GLY A 36 -0.76 -8.99 16.79
C GLY A 36 0.74 -9.03 16.53
N CYS A 37 1.29 -8.07 15.76
CA CYS A 37 2.71 -8.01 15.43
C CYS A 37 3.46 -7.03 16.34
N ARG A 38 4.70 -7.38 16.72
CA ARG A 38 5.66 -6.51 17.41
C ARG A 38 6.51 -5.72 16.41
N ALA A 39 7.22 -4.71 16.90
CA ALA A 39 8.18 -3.91 16.13
C ALA A 39 9.59 -4.52 16.03
N TYR A 40 9.79 -5.74 16.52
CA TYR A 40 11.06 -6.45 16.53
C TYR A 40 10.84 -7.97 16.39
N PRO A 41 11.88 -8.74 16.03
CA PRO A 41 11.78 -10.17 15.83
C PRO A 41 11.38 -10.95 17.07
N ASP A 42 10.58 -11.99 16.89
CA ASP A 42 10.26 -12.98 17.91
C ASP A 42 10.58 -14.38 17.36
N PRO A 43 11.73 -14.97 17.72
CA PRO A 43 12.18 -16.25 17.16
C PRO A 43 11.32 -17.44 17.61
N ASP A 44 10.54 -17.28 18.67
CA ASP A 44 9.66 -18.33 19.20
C ASP A 44 8.25 -18.27 18.56
N LEU A 45 7.95 -17.23 17.78
CA LEU A 45 6.66 -17.03 17.15
C LEU A 45 6.51 -17.91 15.89
N VAL A 46 5.45 -18.72 15.86
CA VAL A 46 5.04 -19.41 14.64
C VAL A 46 4.23 -18.47 13.74
N ALA A 47 4.84 -18.01 12.65
CA ALA A 47 4.23 -17.06 11.72
C ALA A 47 3.16 -17.71 10.81
N LEU A 48 1.92 -17.77 11.29
CA LEU A 48 0.74 -18.20 10.53
C LEU A 48 -0.18 -17.02 10.15
N GLY A 49 0.37 -15.80 10.18
CA GLY A 49 -0.34 -14.57 9.84
C GLY A 49 -0.64 -14.45 8.34
N SER A 50 -1.69 -13.70 8.00
CA SER A 50 -1.95 -13.29 6.62
C SER A 50 -0.94 -12.24 6.15
N SER A 51 -0.99 -11.85 4.87
CA SER A 51 -0.17 -10.75 4.32
C SER A 51 -0.33 -9.42 5.08
N THR A 52 -1.47 -9.20 5.74
CA THR A 52 -1.72 -8.00 6.57
C THR A 52 -1.09 -8.10 7.98
N ALA A 53 -0.75 -9.30 8.46
CA ALA A 53 -0.16 -9.56 9.77
C ALA A 53 1.26 -10.13 9.62
N SER A 54 2.10 -9.41 8.88
CA SER A 54 3.48 -9.83 8.60
C SER A 54 4.40 -9.48 9.76
N ILE A 55 5.13 -10.47 10.28
CA ILE A 55 6.10 -10.29 11.35
C ILE A 55 7.43 -9.75 10.78
N ILE A 56 8.22 -9.11 11.63
CA ILE A 56 9.56 -8.65 11.27
C ILE A 56 10.54 -9.78 11.56
N SER A 57 11.18 -10.31 10.52
CA SER A 57 12.25 -11.31 10.69
C SER A 57 13.53 -10.67 11.24
N GLU A 58 14.41 -11.48 11.83
CA GLU A 58 15.74 -11.02 12.28
C GLU A 58 16.51 -10.33 11.17
N ALA A 59 16.58 -10.96 9.99
CA ALA A 59 17.28 -10.39 8.83
C ALA A 59 16.69 -9.04 8.38
N ALA A 60 15.36 -8.88 8.41
CA ALA A 60 14.72 -7.62 8.05
C ALA A 60 14.98 -6.52 9.10
N PHE A 61 14.98 -6.87 10.38
CA PHE A 61 15.29 -5.94 11.46
C PHE A 61 16.75 -5.48 11.40
N ASP A 62 17.68 -6.41 11.19
CA ASP A 62 19.11 -6.11 11.05
C ASP A 62 19.38 -5.22 9.83
N ALA A 63 18.68 -5.44 8.72
CA ALA A 63 18.77 -4.57 7.54
C ALA A 63 18.26 -3.14 7.84
N ALA A 64 17.14 -3.01 8.58
CA ALA A 64 16.61 -1.72 8.99
C ALA A 64 17.57 -1.00 9.98
N ASP A 65 18.15 -1.72 10.94
CA ASP A 65 19.10 -1.15 11.89
C ASP A 65 20.41 -0.72 11.22
N SER A 66 20.90 -1.53 10.26
CA SER A 66 22.07 -1.18 9.45
C SER A 66 21.84 0.08 8.63
N LEU A 67 20.67 0.23 8.00
CA LEU A 67 20.29 1.45 7.29
C LEU A 67 20.21 2.66 8.24
N ARG A 68 19.63 2.47 9.43
CA ARG A 68 19.57 3.52 10.45
C ARG A 68 20.97 3.97 10.88
N ALA A 69 21.89 3.03 11.11
CA ALA A 69 23.27 3.32 11.48
C ALA A 69 24.01 4.09 10.37
N LEU A 70 23.84 3.68 9.11
CA LEU A 70 24.39 4.38 7.94
C LEU A 70 23.85 5.82 7.84
N CYS A 71 22.54 6.01 8.01
CA CYS A 71 21.93 7.33 8.01
C CYS A 71 22.47 8.22 9.15
N LEU A 72 22.65 7.67 10.35
CA LEU A 72 23.25 8.40 11.48
C LEU A 72 24.68 8.87 11.19
N GLU A 73 25.49 8.03 10.54
CA GLU A 73 26.85 8.41 10.12
C GLU A 73 26.80 9.54 9.08
N ARG A 74 25.99 9.38 8.02
CA ARG A 74 25.88 10.38 6.95
C ARG A 74 25.34 11.72 7.43
N LEU A 75 24.44 11.73 8.39
CA LEU A 75 23.89 12.95 9.01
C LEU A 75 24.95 13.83 9.70
N GLN A 76 26.18 13.34 9.90
CA GLN A 76 27.28 14.15 10.42
C GLN A 76 27.82 15.16 9.38
N GLY A 77 27.60 14.93 8.09
CA GLY A 77 28.15 15.74 7.01
C GLY A 77 27.21 16.03 5.83
N GLU A 78 26.07 15.36 5.75
CA GLU A 78 25.10 15.49 4.66
C GLU A 78 23.75 16.00 5.15
N ALA A 79 23.00 16.70 4.29
CA ALA A 79 21.65 17.14 4.62
C ALA A 79 20.67 15.96 4.64
N ALA A 80 19.76 15.93 5.62
CA ALA A 80 18.78 14.86 5.76
C ALA A 80 17.91 14.64 4.50
N SER A 81 17.59 15.71 3.78
CA SER A 81 16.85 15.64 2.50
C SER A 81 17.60 14.88 1.42
N ASP A 82 18.93 15.04 1.36
CA ASP A 82 19.77 14.45 0.33
C ASP A 82 19.99 12.96 0.63
N ILE A 83 20.18 12.62 1.90
CA ILE A 83 20.21 11.23 2.39
C ILE A 83 18.88 10.54 2.05
N TYR A 84 17.75 11.17 2.40
CA TYR A 84 16.43 10.61 2.08
C TYR A 84 16.23 10.40 0.58
N ALA A 85 16.56 11.40 -0.25
CA ALA A 85 16.44 11.32 -1.71
C ALA A 85 17.31 10.18 -2.29
N ALA A 86 18.52 10.00 -1.77
CA ALA A 86 19.41 8.91 -2.17
C ALA A 86 18.85 7.53 -1.78
N GLU A 87 18.45 7.34 -0.51
CA GLU A 87 17.96 6.04 -0.02
C GLU A 87 16.62 5.66 -0.66
N ILE A 88 15.68 6.60 -0.80
CA ILE A 88 14.41 6.32 -1.48
C ILE A 88 14.63 6.03 -2.97
N GLY A 89 15.63 6.65 -3.60
CA GLY A 89 16.05 6.35 -4.97
C GLY A 89 16.62 4.94 -5.11
N ARG A 90 17.50 4.55 -4.18
CA ARG A 90 18.07 3.20 -4.09
C ARG A 90 16.99 2.13 -3.92
N LEU A 91 16.04 2.33 -3.00
CA LEU A 91 14.92 1.41 -2.75
C LEU A 91 14.03 1.25 -3.98
N ARG A 92 13.75 2.34 -4.72
CA ARG A 92 13.00 2.26 -5.98
C ARG A 92 13.74 1.44 -7.04
N ALA A 93 15.04 1.66 -7.21
CA ALA A 93 15.84 0.93 -8.17
C ALA A 93 15.91 -0.57 -7.83
N GLU A 94 16.12 -0.91 -6.55
CA GLU A 94 16.13 -2.28 -6.06
C GLU A 94 14.77 -2.97 -6.26
N LEU A 95 13.66 -2.29 -5.96
CA LEU A 95 12.32 -2.83 -6.21
C LEU A 95 12.08 -3.12 -7.71
N LEU A 96 12.49 -2.21 -8.59
CA LEU A 96 12.36 -2.40 -10.04
C LEU A 96 13.19 -3.58 -10.53
N ASP A 97 14.43 -3.71 -10.05
CA ASP A 97 15.33 -4.82 -10.39
C ASP A 97 14.76 -6.17 -9.92
N LEU A 98 14.23 -6.24 -8.69
CA LEU A 98 13.54 -7.43 -8.17
C LEU A 98 12.30 -7.81 -8.97
N CYS A 99 11.62 -6.82 -9.57
CA CYS A 99 10.50 -7.05 -10.49
C CYS A 99 10.94 -7.34 -11.93
N GLY A 100 12.24 -7.37 -12.22
CA GLY A 100 12.79 -7.65 -13.55
C GLY A 100 12.70 -6.48 -14.53
N PHE A 101 12.51 -5.24 -14.04
CA PHE A 101 12.47 -4.04 -14.86
C PHE A 101 13.84 -3.38 -14.94
N GLY A 102 14.30 -3.12 -16.17
CA GLY A 102 15.47 -2.32 -16.47
C GLY A 102 15.13 -0.86 -16.81
N ALA A 103 16.16 -0.02 -16.89
CA ALA A 103 16.00 1.40 -17.21
C ALA A 103 15.35 1.66 -18.59
N ALA A 104 15.47 0.72 -19.52
CA ALA A 104 14.90 0.83 -20.87
C ALA A 104 13.38 0.58 -20.93
N ASP A 105 12.79 -0.02 -19.88
CA ASP A 105 11.37 -0.40 -19.88
C ASP A 105 10.43 0.78 -19.61
N GLY A 106 10.96 1.94 -19.22
CA GLY A 106 10.17 3.13 -18.94
C GLY A 106 9.26 3.00 -17.71
N VAL A 107 9.51 2.01 -16.85
CA VAL A 107 8.74 1.77 -15.62
C VAL A 107 9.33 2.58 -14.46
N SER A 108 8.46 3.15 -13.63
CA SER A 108 8.84 3.92 -12.44
C SER A 108 8.14 3.36 -11.20
N ALA A 109 8.86 3.30 -10.07
CA ALA A 109 8.30 2.86 -8.80
C ALA A 109 7.83 4.04 -7.94
N VAL A 110 6.60 3.97 -7.44
CA VAL A 110 6.05 4.90 -6.46
C VAL A 110 5.92 4.16 -5.13
N LEU A 111 6.46 4.77 -4.06
CA LEU A 111 6.41 4.23 -2.71
C LEU A 111 5.38 5.01 -1.90
N ALA A 112 4.61 4.31 -1.08
CA ALA A 112 3.59 4.87 -0.19
C ALA A 112 3.62 4.15 1.15
N ALA A 113 3.00 4.75 2.18
CA ALA A 113 2.98 4.19 3.54
C ALA A 113 2.22 2.85 3.63
N SER A 114 1.27 2.59 2.72
CA SER A 114 0.60 1.29 2.61
C SER A 114 -0.01 1.07 1.22
N GLY A 115 -0.45 -0.17 0.96
CA GLY A 115 -1.22 -0.49 -0.25
C GLY A 115 -2.57 0.24 -0.35
N THR A 116 -3.14 0.74 0.74
CA THR A 116 -4.34 1.60 0.65
C THR A 116 -3.95 3.03 0.27
N ASP A 117 -2.82 3.53 0.79
CA ASP A 117 -2.33 4.87 0.47
C ASP A 117 -1.91 5.00 -1.00
N ILE A 118 -1.34 3.96 -1.61
CA ILE A 118 -1.03 4.00 -3.04
C ILE A 118 -2.31 4.14 -3.89
N ASN A 119 -3.42 3.52 -3.46
CA ASN A 119 -4.72 3.68 -4.13
C ASN A 119 -5.21 5.11 -4.02
N VAL A 120 -5.08 5.77 -2.84
CA VAL A 120 -5.40 7.20 -2.68
C VAL A 120 -4.56 8.07 -3.61
N LEU A 121 -3.25 7.81 -3.71
CA LEU A 121 -2.36 8.59 -4.57
C LEU A 121 -2.71 8.45 -6.05
N VAL A 122 -2.90 7.21 -6.52
CA VAL A 122 -3.22 6.90 -7.92
C VAL A 122 -4.56 7.49 -8.31
N THR A 123 -5.58 7.34 -7.46
CA THR A 123 -6.91 7.87 -7.74
C THR A 123 -6.88 9.39 -7.80
N HIS A 124 -6.23 10.04 -6.84
CA HIS A 124 -6.11 11.49 -6.82
C HIS A 124 -5.36 12.06 -8.03
N TRP A 125 -4.32 11.37 -8.51
CA TRP A 125 -3.56 11.78 -9.70
C TRP A 125 -4.39 11.60 -10.97
N ILE A 126 -4.94 10.41 -11.21
CA ILE A 126 -5.59 10.07 -12.48
C ILE A 126 -7.01 10.67 -12.56
N LYS A 127 -7.68 10.85 -11.42
CA LYS A 127 -9.10 11.23 -11.30
C LYS A 127 -10.02 10.46 -12.28
N PRO A 128 -9.96 9.11 -12.29
CA PRO A 128 -10.77 8.29 -13.18
C PRO A 128 -12.27 8.53 -13.00
N ARG A 129 -13.01 8.47 -14.10
CA ARG A 129 -14.49 8.50 -14.07
C ARG A 129 -15.08 7.16 -13.66
N ARG A 130 -14.39 6.08 -14.00
CA ARG A 130 -14.83 4.69 -13.82
C ARG A 130 -13.71 3.91 -13.16
N ILE A 131 -14.04 3.16 -12.12
CA ILE A 131 -13.06 2.34 -11.41
C ILE A 131 -13.61 0.95 -11.25
N VAL A 132 -12.77 -0.05 -11.50
CA VAL A 132 -13.11 -1.45 -11.30
C VAL A 132 -12.15 -2.06 -10.29
N MET A 133 -12.70 -2.74 -9.29
CA MET A 133 -11.92 -3.56 -8.35
C MET A 133 -12.64 -4.88 -8.06
N ILE A 134 -11.90 -5.91 -7.64
CA ILE A 134 -12.49 -7.08 -7.01
C ILE A 134 -13.06 -6.72 -5.62
N ALA A 135 -14.03 -7.50 -5.13
CA ALA A 135 -14.64 -7.36 -3.82
C ALA A 135 -13.65 -7.04 -2.68
N GLN A 136 -14.01 -6.11 -1.79
CA GLN A 136 -13.19 -5.69 -0.65
C GLN A 136 -12.77 -6.83 0.29
N THR A 137 -13.55 -7.92 0.32
CA THR A 137 -13.25 -9.14 1.08
C THR A 137 -12.01 -9.86 0.57
N GLU A 138 -11.65 -9.62 -0.69
CA GLU A 138 -10.50 -10.21 -1.39
C GLU A 138 -9.28 -9.27 -1.39
N THR A 139 -9.47 -7.97 -1.18
CA THR A 139 -8.41 -6.96 -1.08
C THR A 139 -8.28 -6.44 0.35
N GLY A 140 -8.68 -5.20 0.62
CA GLY A 140 -8.61 -4.55 1.94
C GLY A 140 -9.81 -3.63 2.16
N SER A 141 -10.26 -3.53 3.40
CA SER A 141 -11.45 -2.74 3.76
C SER A 141 -11.30 -1.24 3.47
N GLY A 142 -10.06 -0.71 3.44
CA GLY A 142 -9.80 0.68 3.12
C GLY A 142 -9.76 0.99 1.61
N VAL A 143 -9.62 -0.03 0.75
CA VAL A 143 -9.43 0.16 -0.70
C VAL A 143 -10.65 0.82 -1.36
N PRO A 144 -11.92 0.42 -1.09
CA PRO A 144 -13.07 1.08 -1.69
C PRO A 144 -13.14 2.58 -1.38
N ALA A 145 -12.87 2.97 -0.13
CA ALA A 145 -12.86 4.38 0.27
C ALA A 145 -11.74 5.15 -0.45
N ALA A 146 -10.53 4.59 -0.52
CA ALA A 146 -9.41 5.17 -1.24
C ALA A 146 -9.72 5.37 -2.75
N LEU A 147 -10.34 4.37 -3.37
CA LEU A 147 -10.76 4.44 -4.77
C LEU A 147 -11.89 5.44 -5.01
N GLN A 148 -12.74 5.69 -4.02
CA GLN A 148 -13.80 6.70 -4.08
C GLN A 148 -13.32 8.11 -3.65
N GLY A 149 -12.00 8.36 -3.61
CA GLY A 149 -11.44 9.65 -3.23
C GLY A 149 -11.80 10.07 -1.81
N ARG A 150 -11.91 9.10 -0.89
CA ARG A 150 -12.23 9.34 0.53
C ARG A 150 -11.08 8.93 1.44
N HIS A 151 -10.99 9.61 2.57
CA HIS A 151 -10.17 9.13 3.69
C HIS A 151 -10.70 7.76 4.14
N PHE A 152 -9.86 6.73 4.08
CA PHE A 152 -10.23 5.37 4.49
C PHE A 152 -10.09 5.15 6.00
N ASN A 153 -9.48 6.10 6.70
CA ASN A 153 -9.15 6.00 8.11
C ASN A 153 -9.23 7.36 8.82
N ALA A 154 -9.13 7.36 10.14
CA ALA A 154 -9.09 8.57 10.98
C ALA A 154 -7.70 9.23 11.03
N CYS A 155 -6.67 8.56 10.50
CA CYS A 155 -5.32 9.07 10.39
C CYS A 155 -4.85 9.02 8.92
N ALA A 156 -4.36 10.14 8.40
CA ALA A 156 -3.70 10.18 7.10
C ALA A 156 -2.27 9.61 7.19
N ALA A 157 -1.69 9.21 6.05
CA ALA A 157 -0.36 8.58 5.98
C ALA A 157 0.77 9.35 6.69
N TYR A 158 0.64 10.68 6.82
CA TYR A 158 1.59 11.58 7.47
C TYR A 158 1.22 11.90 8.94
N GLY A 159 0.35 11.12 9.57
CA GLY A 159 -0.02 11.25 10.98
C GLY A 159 -1.10 12.30 11.27
N GLY A 160 -1.67 12.94 10.25
CA GLY A 160 -2.70 13.96 10.42
C GLY A 160 -4.07 13.34 10.76
N GLN A 161 -4.73 13.85 11.80
CA GLN A 161 -6.10 13.46 12.13
C GLN A 161 -7.07 13.93 11.05
N VAL A 162 -7.88 13.01 10.55
CA VAL A 162 -8.86 13.23 9.48
C VAL A 162 -10.15 12.49 9.84
N ALA A 163 -11.29 12.92 9.28
CA ALA A 163 -12.53 12.21 9.48
C ALA A 163 -12.65 11.09 8.44
N ALA A 164 -12.72 9.84 8.88
CA ALA A 164 -12.93 8.70 7.98
C ALA A 164 -14.20 8.91 7.13
N GLY A 165 -14.11 8.58 5.84
CA GLY A 165 -15.19 8.72 4.86
C GLY A 165 -15.33 10.10 4.23
N THR A 166 -14.62 11.14 4.70
CA THR A 166 -14.67 12.46 4.05
C THR A 166 -13.93 12.46 2.71
N LEU A 167 -14.39 13.31 1.79
CA LEU A 167 -13.80 13.45 0.47
C LEU A 167 -12.45 14.19 0.55
N LEU A 168 -11.44 13.64 -0.13
CA LEU A 168 -10.10 14.21 -0.27
C LEU A 168 -10.06 15.39 -1.26
N SER A 169 -10.96 15.39 -2.24
CA SER A 169 -11.00 16.38 -3.33
C SER A 169 -12.41 16.45 -3.95
N ASP A 170 -12.53 17.11 -5.11
CA ASP A 170 -13.69 17.17 -5.98
C ASP A 170 -13.99 15.84 -6.72
N TRP A 171 -13.88 14.72 -5.99
CA TRP A 171 -13.99 13.38 -6.54
C TRP A 171 -15.33 13.12 -7.25
N GLN A 172 -15.29 12.51 -8.44
CA GLN A 172 -16.48 12.21 -9.27
C GLN A 172 -16.47 10.81 -9.86
N GLY A 173 -15.49 9.97 -9.52
CA GLY A 173 -15.37 8.61 -10.05
C GLY A 173 -16.38 7.65 -9.44
N GLU A 174 -16.94 6.78 -10.27
CA GLU A 174 -17.83 5.69 -9.87
C GLU A 174 -17.02 4.40 -9.67
N LEU A 175 -17.22 3.73 -8.53
CA LEU A 175 -16.58 2.45 -8.22
C LEU A 175 -17.53 1.28 -8.53
N PHE A 176 -17.08 0.40 -9.41
CA PHE A 176 -17.69 -0.89 -9.69
C PHE A 176 -16.91 -2.00 -9.02
N THR A 177 -17.63 -2.88 -8.32
CA THR A 177 -17.04 -3.99 -7.57
C THR A 177 -17.39 -5.31 -8.24
N LEU A 178 -16.38 -6.02 -8.72
CA LEU A 178 -16.49 -7.38 -9.23
C LEU A 178 -16.63 -8.34 -8.05
N ALA A 179 -17.77 -9.01 -7.96
CA ALA A 179 -17.98 -10.06 -6.97
C ALA A 179 -17.50 -11.40 -7.57
N PRO A 180 -16.40 -12.01 -7.08
CA PRO A 180 -15.96 -13.31 -7.55
C PRO A 180 -16.77 -14.47 -6.93
N ARG A 181 -17.62 -14.17 -5.94
CA ARG A 181 -18.43 -15.15 -5.22
C ARG A 181 -19.91 -14.82 -5.33
N ALA A 182 -20.75 -15.85 -5.36
CA ALA A 182 -22.19 -15.70 -5.21
C ALA A 182 -22.56 -15.43 -3.74
N ALA A 183 -23.85 -15.12 -3.50
CA ALA A 183 -24.35 -14.81 -2.16
C ALA A 183 -24.18 -15.96 -1.14
N ASP A 184 -24.08 -17.20 -1.62
CA ASP A 184 -23.81 -18.39 -0.79
C ASP A 184 -22.31 -18.64 -0.53
N GLY A 185 -21.43 -17.78 -1.05
CA GLY A 185 -19.98 -17.87 -0.90
C GLY A 185 -19.27 -18.75 -1.94
N SER A 186 -20.01 -19.45 -2.80
CA SER A 186 -19.45 -20.24 -3.91
C SER A 186 -18.73 -19.36 -4.92
N LEU A 187 -17.67 -19.87 -5.54
CA LEU A 187 -16.97 -19.15 -6.60
C LEU A 187 -17.86 -19.08 -7.85
N ARG A 188 -17.93 -17.90 -8.44
CA ARG A 188 -18.54 -17.70 -9.76
C ARG A 188 -17.54 -18.14 -10.83
N ASP A 189 -18.06 -18.46 -12.00
CA ASP A 189 -17.24 -18.71 -13.18
C ASP A 189 -16.39 -17.46 -13.49
N PRO A 190 -15.04 -17.55 -13.50
CA PRO A 190 -14.17 -16.43 -13.82
C PRO A 190 -14.50 -15.78 -15.17
N ALA A 191 -14.93 -16.55 -16.17
CA ALA A 191 -15.29 -16.01 -17.48
C ALA A 191 -16.51 -15.08 -17.42
N VAL A 192 -17.45 -15.34 -16.50
CA VAL A 192 -18.61 -14.46 -16.27
C VAL A 192 -18.16 -13.16 -15.60
N VAL A 193 -17.26 -13.24 -14.62
CA VAL A 193 -16.75 -12.04 -13.92
C VAL A 193 -15.89 -11.19 -14.86
N ASP A 194 -15.09 -11.82 -15.71
CA ASP A 194 -14.30 -11.15 -16.75
C ASP A 194 -15.19 -10.47 -17.79
N ALA A 195 -16.27 -11.13 -18.23
CA ALA A 195 -17.23 -10.53 -19.14
C ALA A 195 -17.96 -9.32 -18.51
N GLU A 196 -18.27 -9.36 -17.22
CA GLU A 196 -18.81 -8.21 -16.48
C GLU A 196 -17.81 -7.05 -16.41
N CYS A 197 -16.54 -7.36 -16.16
CA CYS A 197 -15.46 -6.37 -16.18
C CYS A 197 -15.35 -5.72 -17.57
N ALA A 198 -15.25 -6.53 -18.62
CA ALA A 198 -15.13 -6.06 -19.99
C ALA A 198 -16.32 -5.18 -20.39
N ALA A 199 -17.55 -5.61 -20.11
CA ALA A 199 -18.75 -4.84 -20.42
C ALA A 199 -18.77 -3.47 -19.71
N TYR A 200 -18.31 -3.39 -18.46
CA TYR A 200 -18.20 -2.12 -17.73
C TYR A 200 -17.14 -1.18 -18.34
N ILE A 201 -15.98 -1.73 -18.70
CA ILE A 201 -14.88 -0.99 -19.32
C ILE A 201 -15.27 -0.51 -20.72
N ASP A 202 -15.90 -1.37 -21.54
CA ASP A 202 -16.36 -1.03 -22.89
C ASP A 202 -17.41 0.08 -22.87
N ALA A 203 -18.33 0.05 -21.90
CA ALA A 203 -19.33 1.11 -21.73
C ALA A 203 -18.68 2.45 -21.37
N ALA A 204 -17.68 2.44 -20.50
CA ALA A 204 -16.90 3.63 -20.16
C ALA A 204 -16.12 4.17 -21.37
N ALA A 205 -15.46 3.30 -22.13
CA ALA A 205 -14.73 3.65 -23.34
C ALA A 205 -15.65 4.26 -24.40
N ALA A 206 -16.84 3.67 -24.62
CA ALA A 206 -17.85 4.20 -25.53
C ALA A 206 -18.36 5.60 -25.12
N ALA A 207 -18.37 5.90 -23.82
CA ALA A 207 -18.71 7.21 -23.28
C ALA A 207 -17.52 8.21 -23.27
N GLY A 208 -16.32 7.80 -23.68
CA GLY A 208 -15.11 8.62 -23.61
C GLY A 208 -14.62 8.87 -22.18
N GLU A 209 -15.00 8.00 -21.24
CA GLU A 209 -14.66 8.11 -19.82
C GLU A 209 -13.33 7.40 -19.50
N SER A 210 -12.52 7.99 -18.62
CA SER A 210 -11.29 7.36 -18.14
C SER A 210 -11.59 6.24 -17.15
N VAL A 211 -10.88 5.12 -17.31
CA VAL A 211 -11.03 3.92 -16.49
C VAL A 211 -9.76 3.64 -15.68
N LEU A 212 -9.93 3.28 -14.41
CA LEU A 212 -8.90 2.65 -13.59
C LEU A 212 -9.32 1.21 -13.25
N LEU A 213 -8.64 0.23 -13.83
CA LEU A 213 -8.80 -1.18 -13.45
C LEU A 213 -7.74 -1.54 -12.40
N LEU A 214 -8.18 -1.86 -11.18
CA LEU A 214 -7.30 -2.37 -10.14
C LEU A 214 -7.19 -3.90 -10.24
N LEU A 215 -6.12 -4.38 -10.85
CA LEU A 215 -5.79 -5.80 -10.86
C LEU A 215 -5.29 -6.26 -9.48
N THR A 216 -5.76 -7.43 -9.07
CA THR A 216 -5.31 -8.10 -7.84
C THR A 216 -4.56 -9.37 -8.23
N ASP A 217 -3.23 -9.34 -8.15
CA ASP A 217 -2.35 -10.45 -8.53
C ASP A 217 -2.49 -11.66 -7.58
N ALA A 218 -2.80 -11.41 -6.31
CA ALA A 218 -3.21 -12.46 -5.37
C ALA A 218 -4.17 -11.87 -4.32
N SER A 219 -5.41 -12.36 -4.29
CA SER A 219 -6.35 -11.97 -3.25
C SER A 219 -6.09 -12.66 -1.92
N LYS A 220 -6.79 -12.23 -0.87
CA LYS A 220 -6.82 -12.91 0.43
C LYS A 220 -7.16 -14.41 0.36
N THR A 221 -7.96 -14.82 -0.62
CA THR A 221 -8.30 -16.23 -0.85
C THR A 221 -7.57 -16.86 -2.05
N GLY A 222 -6.55 -16.19 -2.58
CA GLY A 222 -5.71 -16.69 -3.67
C GLY A 222 -6.34 -16.58 -5.06
N LEU A 223 -7.31 -15.68 -5.24
CA LEU A 223 -7.97 -15.46 -6.53
C LEU A 223 -7.21 -14.42 -7.37
N ILE A 224 -7.23 -14.63 -8.68
CA ILE A 224 -6.81 -13.68 -9.71
C ILE A 224 -8.04 -13.33 -10.53
N VAL A 225 -8.76 -12.28 -10.12
CA VAL A 225 -10.01 -11.83 -10.75
C VAL A 225 -10.05 -10.29 -10.76
N PRO A 226 -10.33 -9.63 -11.89
CA PRO A 226 -10.50 -10.23 -13.22
C PRO A 226 -9.18 -10.83 -13.71
N SER A 227 -9.23 -11.68 -14.73
CA SER A 227 -8.02 -12.27 -15.28
C SER A 227 -7.11 -11.18 -15.89
N ILE A 228 -5.81 -11.49 -15.98
CA ILE A 228 -4.83 -10.59 -16.60
C ILE A 228 -5.21 -10.27 -18.06
N ALA A 229 -5.91 -11.18 -18.73
CA ALA A 229 -6.41 -10.97 -20.10
C ALA A 229 -7.30 -9.71 -20.21
N CYS A 230 -8.07 -9.38 -19.17
CA CYS A 230 -8.91 -8.17 -19.15
C CYS A 230 -8.10 -6.86 -19.16
N ALA A 231 -6.83 -6.87 -18.72
CA ALA A 231 -6.00 -5.66 -18.66
C ALA A 231 -5.07 -5.48 -19.86
N ILE A 232 -4.84 -6.54 -20.64
CA ILE A 232 -3.95 -6.52 -21.80
C ILE A 232 -4.70 -6.53 -23.14
N ALA A 233 -6.04 -6.59 -23.10
CA ALA A 233 -6.93 -6.49 -24.25
C ALA A 233 -7.05 -5.04 -24.72
#